data_AF-A0A8H7MFT3-F1
#
_entry.id   AF-A0A8H7MFT3-F1
#
_cell.length_a   1.000
_cell.length_b   1.000
_cell.length_c   1.000
_cell.angle_alpha   90.00
_cell.angle_beta   90.00
_cell.angle_gamma   90.00
#
_symmetry.space_group_name_H-M   'P 1'
#
loop_
_entity.id
_entity.type
_entity.pdbx_description
1 polymer ?
#
loop_
_entity_poly.entity_id
_entity_poly.type
_entity_poly.pdbx_seq_one_letter_code
_entity_poly.pdbx_strand_id
1 'polypeptide(L)'
;MGSSTTLDELRAAAWKNIPIIVAELTKILPAEKMADFFIPDANIRMNQQHSQVEARIFELACNVTKAMYASKAYSNYHVWEAFRHDKSKEAARAIAPDLIASLHPFGNCLTMSFECAEELRAKLKAEGPEYAGYADRVQFVTNNWEQQARSSREYHCIAIVRLPTQCIVMDAVNCSTAFAVPLGQLYAPPNCLSIGYFYVACGDARLLVECGTKSPSYTLARPYSRGKFEYDDPYAEIKDGLVGGVQNLAFPSVDYHSRGKLPGRRTAFVHQVWNHKPDNLCSELLPDKRYAIETCLLRVDSVKRKIVVEFIPYADWLLRPENADLLGRLRLRGRDEVRLPKNWGKFASIKLVLKGQGTDGFDEETVQILRLMDEVCGKLGMPEGEVSRIAGVMQEVWAEYDEAKAKKASCQQKGVPTRKERAAAKVTTQPSPREDGNVELPQNTDKRQVPY
;
A
#
# COMPACT_ATOMS: atom_id res chain seq x y z
N MET A 1 1.59 6.99 -27.73
CA MET A 1 2.90 6.76 -27.11
C MET A 1 3.35 8.09 -26.55
N GLY A 2 3.19 8.28 -25.23
CA GLY A 2 3.61 9.53 -24.59
C GLY A 2 5.13 9.61 -24.56
N SER A 3 5.68 10.79 -24.82
CA SER A 3 7.09 11.11 -24.61
C SER A 3 7.53 10.62 -23.24
N SER A 4 8.41 9.61 -23.19
CA SER A 4 9.04 9.22 -21.93
C SER A 4 10.06 10.30 -21.61
N THR A 5 9.66 11.28 -20.79
CA THR A 5 10.61 12.14 -20.09
C THR A 5 11.66 11.23 -19.47
N THR A 6 12.92 11.36 -19.88
CA THR A 6 13.96 10.43 -19.44
C THR A 6 14.24 10.66 -17.96
N LEU A 7 14.71 9.63 -17.25
CA LEU A 7 15.11 9.74 -15.84
C LEU A 7 16.11 10.90 -15.63
N ASP A 8 16.91 11.21 -16.64
CA ASP A 8 17.88 12.30 -16.63
C ASP A 8 17.22 13.69 -16.71
N GLU A 9 16.14 13.85 -17.48
CA GLU A 9 15.34 15.08 -17.47
C GLU A 9 14.67 15.30 -16.11
N LEU A 10 14.23 14.21 -15.48
CA LEU A 10 13.70 14.21 -14.11
C LEU A 10 14.75 14.65 -13.08
N ARG A 11 15.95 14.07 -13.16
CA ARG A 11 17.09 14.44 -12.29
C ARG A 11 17.48 15.91 -12.46
N ALA A 12 17.58 16.39 -13.71
CA ALA A 12 17.93 17.77 -14.00
C ALA A 12 16.85 18.77 -13.53
N ALA A 13 15.57 18.41 -13.64
CA ALA A 13 14.47 19.20 -13.11
C ALA A 13 14.45 19.22 -11.58
N ALA A 14 14.68 18.07 -10.94
CA ALA A 14 14.63 17.94 -9.49
C ALA A 14 15.69 18.79 -8.77
N TRP A 15 16.91 18.86 -9.30
CA TRP A 15 17.98 19.69 -8.73
C TRP A 15 17.60 21.18 -8.62
N LYS A 16 16.86 21.71 -9.60
CA LYS A 16 16.37 23.10 -9.56
C LYS A 16 15.27 23.32 -8.52
N ASN A 17 14.58 22.26 -8.11
CA ASN A 17 13.47 22.31 -7.17
C ASN A 17 13.88 22.13 -5.71
N ILE A 18 15.15 21.75 -5.42
CA ILE A 18 15.61 21.51 -4.04
C ILE A 18 15.37 22.70 -3.12
N PRO A 19 15.80 23.94 -3.47
CA PRO A 19 15.57 25.08 -2.59
C PRO A 19 14.08 25.39 -2.41
N ILE A 20 13.25 25.06 -3.41
CA ILE A 20 11.80 25.23 -3.36
C ILE A 20 11.20 24.25 -2.35
N ILE A 21 11.54 22.96 -2.45
CA ILE A 21 11.07 21.91 -1.52
C ILE A 21 11.45 22.29 -0.08
N VAL A 22 12.72 22.66 0.15
CA VAL A 22 13.17 23.06 1.49
C VAL A 22 12.38 24.28 1.99
N ALA A 23 12.28 25.35 1.19
CA ALA A 23 11.58 26.56 1.58
C ALA A 23 10.07 26.34 1.81
N GLU A 24 9.44 25.43 1.07
CA GLU A 24 8.04 25.06 1.28
C GLU A 24 7.87 24.19 2.52
N LEU A 25 8.70 23.18 2.72
CA LEU A 25 8.68 22.35 3.91
C LEU A 25 8.86 23.18 5.18
N THR A 26 9.81 24.13 5.20
CA THR A 26 10.00 25.04 6.34
C THR A 26 8.76 25.92 6.62
N LYS A 27 7.96 26.25 5.59
CA LYS A 27 6.73 27.04 5.75
C LYS A 27 5.55 26.21 6.25
N ILE A 28 5.46 24.96 5.80
CA ILE A 28 4.32 24.09 6.07
C ILE A 28 4.51 23.36 7.41
N LEU A 29 5.74 23.04 7.80
CA LEU A 29 6.07 22.42 9.09
C LEU A 29 6.03 23.45 10.24
N PRO A 30 5.16 23.29 11.24
CA PRO A 30 5.27 24.02 12.50
C PRO A 30 6.64 23.77 13.15
N ALA A 31 7.20 24.76 13.85
CA ALA A 31 8.52 24.64 14.50
C ALA A 31 8.58 23.46 15.50
N GLU A 32 7.50 23.24 16.24
CA GLU A 32 7.32 22.09 17.14
C GLU A 32 7.41 20.73 16.42
N LYS A 33 6.95 20.65 15.17
CA LYS A 33 7.05 19.44 14.35
C LYS A 33 8.43 19.23 13.78
N MET A 34 9.19 20.30 13.56
CA MET A 34 10.55 20.19 13.05
C MET A 34 11.47 19.44 14.02
N ALA A 35 11.20 19.54 15.32
CA ALA A 35 11.96 18.85 16.37
C ALA A 35 11.89 17.31 16.25
N ASP A 36 10.79 16.76 15.75
CA ASP A 36 10.60 15.31 15.51
C ASP A 36 11.61 14.76 14.47
N PHE A 37 12.28 15.64 13.73
CA PHE A 37 13.22 15.30 12.65
C PHE A 37 14.68 15.63 12.98
N PHE A 38 14.97 16.09 14.20
CA PHE A 38 16.33 16.39 14.62
C PHE A 38 17.15 15.12 14.72
N ILE A 39 18.33 15.12 14.10
CA ILE A 39 19.31 14.07 14.34
C ILE A 39 20.43 14.64 15.23
N PRO A 40 20.91 13.87 16.23
CA PRO A 40 22.14 14.22 16.89
C PRO A 40 23.27 14.28 15.86
N ASP A 41 24.19 15.22 16.06
CA ASP A 41 25.42 15.33 15.27
C ASP A 41 25.21 15.72 13.80
N ALA A 42 24.05 16.32 13.47
CA ALA A 42 23.69 16.74 12.12
C ALA A 42 24.80 17.52 11.38
N ASN A 43 25.59 18.30 12.13
CA ASN A 43 26.64 19.19 11.61
C ASN A 43 28.07 18.73 11.96
N ILE A 44 28.25 17.53 12.51
CA ILE A 44 29.61 17.02 12.80
C ILE A 44 30.34 16.77 11.49
N ARG A 45 31.62 17.18 11.42
CA ARG A 45 32.49 16.87 10.28
C ARG A 45 32.67 15.37 10.19
N MET A 46 32.23 14.79 9.08
CA MET A 46 32.43 13.37 8.79
C MET A 46 33.92 13.03 8.77
N ASN A 47 34.32 12.12 9.64
CA ASN A 47 35.63 11.48 9.60
C ASN A 47 35.50 10.10 8.93
N GLN A 48 36.65 9.45 8.68
CA GLN A 48 36.70 8.13 8.04
C GLN A 48 36.02 7.03 8.88
N GLN A 49 35.99 7.17 10.20
CA GLN A 49 35.34 6.20 11.07
C GLN A 49 33.81 6.25 10.92
N HIS A 50 33.22 7.44 10.85
CA HIS A 50 31.78 7.59 10.61
C HIS A 50 31.36 7.00 9.27
N SER A 51 32.15 7.19 8.19
CA SER A 51 31.80 6.61 6.89
C SER A 51 31.84 5.07 6.89
N GLN A 52 32.75 4.46 7.63
CA GLN A 52 32.80 3.00 7.81
C GLN A 52 31.58 2.47 8.58
N VAL A 53 31.20 3.16 9.66
CA VAL A 53 29.99 2.81 10.44
C VAL A 53 28.74 2.94 9.57
N GLU A 54 28.56 4.03 8.84
CA GLU A 54 27.41 4.22 7.94
C GLU A 54 27.36 3.15 6.83
N ALA A 55 28.50 2.79 6.25
CA ALA A 55 28.58 1.71 5.26
C ALA A 55 28.16 0.36 5.84
N ARG A 56 28.56 0.06 7.07
CA ARG A 56 28.17 -1.17 7.77
C ARG A 56 26.68 -1.19 8.11
N ILE A 57 26.12 -0.07 8.58
CA ILE A 57 24.67 0.07 8.81
C ILE A 57 23.90 -0.18 7.50
N PHE A 58 24.38 0.37 6.38
CA PHE A 58 23.77 0.18 5.07
C PHE A 58 23.77 -1.29 4.63
N GLU A 59 24.90 -1.99 4.81
CA GLU A 59 25.00 -3.42 4.54
C GLU A 59 24.00 -4.26 5.37
N LEU A 60 23.91 -3.98 6.69
CA LEU A 60 22.94 -4.64 7.57
C LEU A 60 21.50 -4.37 7.12
N ALA A 61 21.16 -3.12 6.77
CA ALA A 61 19.85 -2.75 6.26
C ALA A 61 19.51 -3.47 4.95
N CYS A 62 20.48 -3.64 4.05
CA CYS A 62 20.31 -4.41 2.81
C CYS A 62 19.99 -5.87 3.11
N ASN A 63 20.72 -6.50 4.03
CA ASN A 63 20.49 -7.88 4.44
C ASN A 63 19.11 -8.07 5.08
N VAL A 64 18.68 -7.15 5.95
CA VAL A 64 17.34 -7.16 6.56
C VAL A 64 16.25 -7.05 5.50
N THR A 65 16.38 -6.07 4.59
CA THR A 65 15.38 -5.84 3.54
C THR A 65 15.27 -7.03 2.60
N LYS A 66 16.40 -7.64 2.21
CA LYS A 66 16.44 -8.85 1.37
C LYS A 66 15.76 -10.03 2.06
N ALA A 67 16.05 -10.25 3.33
CA ALA A 67 15.42 -11.32 4.11
C ALA A 67 13.92 -11.11 4.24
N MET A 68 13.47 -9.88 4.48
CA MET A 68 12.05 -9.52 4.57
C MET A 68 11.34 -9.74 3.22
N TYR A 69 11.92 -9.21 2.14
CA TYR A 69 11.38 -9.37 0.77
C TYR A 69 11.26 -10.83 0.36
N ALA A 70 12.24 -11.67 0.72
CA ALA A 70 12.24 -13.10 0.39
C ALA A 70 11.30 -13.94 1.27
N SER A 71 10.97 -13.49 2.49
CA SER A 71 10.20 -14.28 3.45
C SER A 71 8.71 -13.95 3.48
N LYS A 72 8.30 -12.78 2.96
CA LYS A 72 6.90 -12.34 2.98
C LYS A 72 6.39 -11.89 1.63
N ALA A 73 5.14 -12.26 1.37
CA ALA A 73 4.34 -11.71 0.27
C ALA A 73 3.64 -10.42 0.72
N TYR A 74 3.59 -9.40 -0.13
CA TYR A 74 2.78 -8.22 0.18
C TYR A 74 1.29 -8.53 0.00
N SER A 75 0.43 -8.09 0.91
CA SER A 75 -1.01 -8.12 0.72
C SER A 75 -1.75 -7.01 1.47
N ASN A 76 -2.45 -6.16 0.72
CA ASN A 76 -3.45 -5.25 1.31
C ASN A 76 -4.83 -5.91 1.45
N TYR A 77 -5.02 -7.12 0.90
CA TYR A 77 -6.22 -7.91 1.09
C TYR A 77 -6.30 -8.42 2.52
N HIS A 78 -5.26 -9.11 2.99
CA HIS A 78 -5.25 -9.75 4.31
C HIS A 78 -5.36 -8.73 5.45
N VAL A 79 -4.76 -7.55 5.28
CA VAL A 79 -4.92 -6.45 6.22
C VAL A 79 -6.33 -5.90 6.23
N TRP A 80 -6.95 -5.73 5.06
CA TRP A 80 -8.36 -5.34 4.99
C TRP A 80 -9.24 -6.39 5.67
N GLU A 81 -8.98 -7.68 5.43
CA GLU A 81 -9.73 -8.78 6.01
C GLU A 81 -9.62 -8.82 7.53
N ALA A 82 -8.41 -8.65 8.09
CA ALA A 82 -8.17 -8.67 9.53
C ALA A 82 -9.03 -7.64 10.28
N PHE A 83 -9.30 -6.49 9.65
CA PHE A 83 -10.09 -5.41 10.24
C PHE A 83 -11.52 -5.31 9.71
N ARG A 84 -11.96 -6.20 8.81
CA ARG A 84 -13.24 -6.03 8.07
C ARG A 84 -14.48 -6.07 8.95
N HIS A 85 -14.34 -6.57 10.17
CA HIS A 85 -15.41 -6.72 11.16
C HIS A 85 -15.27 -5.76 12.36
N ASP A 86 -14.17 -5.02 12.43
CA ASP A 86 -13.90 -4.11 13.54
C ASP A 86 -14.63 -2.79 13.39
N LYS A 87 -15.20 -2.32 14.50
CA LYS A 87 -16.05 -1.12 14.53
C LYS A 87 -15.46 0.04 15.32
N SER A 88 -14.28 -0.14 15.92
CA SER A 88 -13.67 0.86 16.80
C SER A 88 -12.14 0.82 16.73
N LYS A 89 -11.50 1.95 17.09
CA LYS A 89 -10.04 2.01 17.20
C LYS A 89 -9.52 1.13 18.34
N GLU A 90 -10.32 0.91 19.37
CA GLU A 90 -10.01 0.07 20.52
C GLU A 90 -9.96 -1.41 20.13
N ALA A 91 -10.91 -1.87 19.31
CA ALA A 91 -10.89 -3.24 18.75
C ALA A 91 -9.65 -3.46 17.87
N ALA A 92 -9.38 -2.52 16.95
CA ALA A 92 -8.17 -2.58 16.12
C ALA A 92 -6.88 -2.58 16.94
N ARG A 93 -6.83 -1.79 18.03
CA ARG A 93 -5.69 -1.78 18.98
C ARG A 93 -5.42 -3.16 19.56
N ALA A 94 -6.46 -3.89 19.92
CA ALA A 94 -6.36 -5.20 20.55
C ALA A 94 -5.76 -6.25 19.61
N ILE A 95 -5.94 -6.09 18.29
CA ILE A 95 -5.39 -7.00 17.27
C ILE A 95 -3.91 -6.69 16.98
N ALA A 96 -3.45 -5.46 17.21
CA ALA A 96 -2.13 -5.00 16.80
C ALA A 96 -0.95 -5.91 17.25
N PRO A 97 -0.91 -6.46 18.49
CA PRO A 97 0.16 -7.36 18.91
C PRO A 97 0.26 -8.65 18.08
N ASP A 98 -0.88 -9.20 17.67
CA ASP A 98 -0.97 -10.48 16.97
C ASP A 98 -1.05 -10.33 15.44
N LEU A 99 -1.24 -9.10 14.94
CA LEU A 99 -1.46 -8.81 13.52
C LEU A 99 -0.36 -9.39 12.62
N ILE A 100 0.90 -9.27 13.02
CA ILE A 100 2.03 -9.77 12.22
C ILE A 100 1.94 -11.30 12.07
N ALA A 101 1.64 -12.00 13.16
CA ALA A 101 1.52 -13.45 13.17
C ALA A 101 0.28 -13.91 12.38
N SER A 102 -0.86 -13.21 12.54
CA SER A 102 -2.11 -13.55 11.86
C SER A 102 -2.05 -13.36 10.34
N LEU A 103 -1.16 -12.50 9.86
CA LEU A 103 -0.98 -12.24 8.43
C LEU A 103 0.00 -13.21 7.78
N HIS A 104 0.82 -13.96 8.51
CA HIS A 104 1.84 -14.83 7.93
C HIS A 104 1.25 -15.86 6.93
N PRO A 105 1.87 -16.08 5.75
CA PRO A 105 3.15 -15.56 5.26
C PRO A 105 3.08 -14.20 4.54
N PHE A 106 1.97 -13.49 4.69
CA PHE A 106 1.78 -12.15 4.15
C PHE A 106 2.22 -11.05 5.11
N GLY A 107 2.38 -9.85 4.57
CA GLY A 107 2.51 -8.60 5.30
C GLY A 107 2.04 -7.43 4.43
N ASN A 108 2.02 -6.21 4.96
CA ASN A 108 1.87 -5.00 4.15
C ASN A 108 3.00 -4.01 4.48
N CYS A 109 2.95 -2.80 3.91
CA CYS A 109 3.92 -1.77 4.20
C CYS A 109 3.98 -1.41 5.69
N LEU A 110 2.89 -1.53 6.45
CA LEU A 110 2.93 -1.29 7.90
C LEU A 110 3.73 -2.38 8.62
N THR A 111 3.37 -3.66 8.46
CA THR A 111 3.97 -4.75 9.23
C THR A 111 5.40 -5.05 8.80
N MET A 112 5.66 -5.11 7.49
CA MET A 112 7.00 -5.42 6.97
C MET A 112 8.01 -4.34 7.36
N SER A 113 7.59 -3.07 7.36
CA SER A 113 8.45 -1.96 7.76
C SER A 113 8.70 -1.93 9.26
N PHE A 114 7.70 -2.25 10.09
CA PHE A 114 7.91 -2.43 11.52
C PHE A 114 8.93 -3.56 11.80
N GLU A 115 8.77 -4.71 11.16
CA GLU A 115 9.71 -5.84 11.34
C GLU A 115 11.12 -5.52 10.82
N CYS A 116 11.25 -4.80 9.70
CA CYS A 116 12.55 -4.31 9.23
C CYS A 116 13.23 -3.39 10.26
N ALA A 117 12.47 -2.48 10.88
CA ALA A 117 13.00 -1.57 11.90
C ALA A 117 13.47 -2.35 13.14
N GLU A 118 12.65 -3.27 13.66
CA GLU A 118 13.00 -4.10 14.83
C GLU A 118 14.23 -4.99 14.56
N GLU A 119 14.27 -5.65 13.40
CA GLU A 119 15.39 -6.51 13.02
C GLU A 119 16.70 -5.72 12.85
N LEU A 120 16.65 -4.53 12.22
CA LEU A 120 17.84 -3.68 12.10
C LEU A 120 18.31 -3.18 13.47
N ARG A 121 17.39 -2.77 14.36
CA ARG A 121 17.71 -2.38 15.74
C ARG A 121 18.42 -3.51 16.47
N ALA A 122 17.91 -4.73 16.37
CA ALA A 122 18.49 -5.92 16.99
C ALA A 122 19.90 -6.20 16.45
N LYS A 123 20.09 -6.18 15.13
CA LYS A 123 21.41 -6.39 14.50
C LYS A 123 22.42 -5.32 14.90
N LEU A 124 22.04 -4.04 14.92
CA LEU A 124 22.93 -2.96 15.34
C LEU A 124 23.37 -3.11 16.81
N LYS A 125 22.44 -3.48 17.71
CA LYS A 125 22.79 -3.75 19.12
C LYS A 125 23.73 -4.94 19.27
N ALA A 126 23.61 -5.95 18.40
CA ALA A 126 24.48 -7.12 18.40
C ALA A 126 25.87 -6.84 17.78
N GLU A 127 26.00 -5.85 16.91
CA GLU A 127 27.24 -5.52 16.20
C GLU A 127 28.30 -4.92 17.14
N GLY A 128 27.92 -4.06 18.08
CA GLY A 128 28.84 -3.49 19.08
C GLY A 128 28.37 -2.17 19.73
N PRO A 129 29.04 -1.70 20.80
CA PRO A 129 28.69 -0.46 21.51
C PRO A 129 28.66 0.78 20.62
N GLU A 130 29.51 0.85 19.60
CA GLU A 130 29.59 1.96 18.65
C GLU A 130 28.35 2.08 17.74
N TYR A 131 27.56 1.01 17.61
CA TYR A 131 26.31 0.97 16.84
C TYR A 131 25.07 1.20 17.70
N ALA A 132 25.18 1.15 19.03
CA ALA A 132 24.05 1.28 19.95
C ALA A 132 23.28 2.59 19.74
N GLY A 133 23.99 3.71 19.61
CA GLY A 133 23.39 5.02 19.34
C GLY A 133 22.74 5.14 17.96
N TYR A 134 23.03 4.24 17.01
CA TYR A 134 22.37 4.18 15.71
C TYR A 134 21.14 3.26 15.74
N ALA A 135 21.11 2.24 16.60
CA ALA A 135 19.91 1.43 16.82
C ALA A 135 18.74 2.32 17.27
N ASP A 136 18.99 3.28 18.16
CA ASP A 136 17.97 4.23 18.62
C ASP A 136 17.54 5.23 17.51
N ARG A 137 18.34 5.37 16.44
CA ARG A 137 18.04 6.21 15.25
C ARG A 137 17.30 5.44 14.15
N VAL A 138 17.14 4.12 14.28
CA VAL A 138 16.29 3.37 13.35
C VAL A 138 14.85 3.74 13.65
N GLN A 139 14.11 4.19 12.63
CA GLN A 139 12.75 4.69 12.78
C GLN A 139 11.77 3.91 11.90
N PHE A 140 10.57 3.71 12.43
CA PHE A 140 9.43 3.20 11.70
C PHE A 140 8.50 4.37 11.37
N VAL A 141 8.40 4.70 10.09
CA VAL A 141 7.88 5.99 9.62
C VAL A 141 6.79 5.86 8.57
N THR A 142 6.00 6.92 8.38
CA THR A 142 4.96 7.03 7.35
C THR A 142 4.98 8.40 6.65
N ASN A 143 4.62 8.42 5.37
CA ASN A 143 4.33 9.65 4.60
C ASN A 143 2.93 10.23 4.88
N ASN A 144 2.21 9.76 5.90
CA ASN A 144 1.02 10.40 6.42
C ASN A 144 1.33 10.96 7.81
N TRP A 145 2.00 12.10 7.85
CA TRP A 145 2.57 12.65 9.08
C TRP A 145 1.53 13.02 10.17
N GLU A 146 0.28 13.24 9.75
CA GLU A 146 -0.87 13.51 10.62
C GLU A 146 -1.40 12.22 11.25
N GLN A 147 -1.10 11.07 10.63
CA GLN A 147 -1.59 9.74 10.99
C GLN A 147 -3.11 9.72 11.07
N GLN A 148 -3.76 10.18 9.99
CA GLN A 148 -5.22 10.24 9.85
C GLN A 148 -5.66 9.72 8.48
N ALA A 149 -5.11 8.59 8.05
CA ALA A 149 -5.43 8.00 6.76
C ALA A 149 -6.91 7.60 6.70
N ARG A 150 -7.56 7.82 5.55
CA ARG A 150 -8.96 7.44 5.28
C ARG A 150 -9.06 6.38 4.18
N SER A 151 -7.93 6.04 3.58
CA SER A 151 -7.82 5.09 2.48
C SER A 151 -6.43 4.49 2.49
N SER A 152 -6.30 3.25 2.01
CA SER A 152 -5.00 2.56 1.97
C SER A 152 -4.06 3.16 0.91
N ARG A 153 -4.51 4.19 0.19
CA ARG A 153 -3.70 4.99 -0.74
C ARG A 153 -3.13 6.26 -0.10
N GLU A 154 -3.63 6.62 1.09
CA GLU A 154 -3.24 7.85 1.78
C GLU A 154 -2.07 7.64 2.76
N TYR A 155 -1.52 6.43 2.81
CA TYR A 155 -0.33 6.17 3.61
C TYR A 155 0.52 5.08 2.97
N HIS A 156 1.82 5.21 3.18
CA HIS A 156 2.86 4.23 2.98
C HIS A 156 3.74 4.24 4.23
N CYS A 157 4.29 3.08 4.59
CA CYS A 157 5.15 2.94 5.77
C CYS A 157 6.45 2.29 5.35
N ILE A 158 7.56 2.81 5.87
CA ILE A 158 8.92 2.33 5.60
C ILE A 158 9.72 2.32 6.91
N ALA A 159 10.84 1.60 6.92
CA ALA A 159 11.83 1.77 7.97
C ALA A 159 13.01 2.58 7.42
N ILE A 160 13.55 3.48 8.23
CA ILE A 160 14.66 4.35 7.83
C ILE A 160 15.71 4.50 8.91
N VAL A 161 16.89 4.93 8.52
CA VAL A 161 17.93 5.46 9.42
C VAL A 161 18.37 6.81 8.88
N ARG A 162 18.09 7.87 9.63
CA ARG A 162 18.54 9.23 9.29
C ARG A 162 19.98 9.41 9.75
N LEU A 163 20.87 9.65 8.79
CA LEU A 163 22.28 9.91 9.03
C LEU A 163 22.63 11.36 8.63
N PRO A 164 23.76 11.92 9.09
CA PRO A 164 24.16 13.29 8.75
C PRO A 164 24.22 13.54 7.25
N THR A 165 24.69 12.57 6.46
CA THR A 165 24.96 12.73 5.02
C THR A 165 23.98 12.01 4.10
N GLN A 166 23.16 11.11 4.62
CA GLN A 166 22.25 10.29 3.83
C GLN A 166 21.11 9.73 4.69
N CYS A 167 20.06 9.24 4.05
CA CYS A 167 19.02 8.46 4.70
C CYS A 167 19.05 7.05 4.12
N ILE A 168 19.20 6.04 4.98
CA ILE A 168 19.05 4.65 4.56
C ILE A 168 17.57 4.30 4.61
N VAL A 169 17.04 3.77 3.52
CA VAL A 169 15.63 3.41 3.35
C VAL A 169 15.48 1.91 3.16
N MET A 170 14.63 1.30 3.97
CA MET A 170 14.20 -0.09 3.88
C MET A 170 12.71 -0.12 3.54
N ASP A 171 12.42 -0.28 2.25
CA ASP A 171 11.06 -0.41 1.72
C ASP A 171 10.91 -1.79 1.08
N ALA A 172 10.76 -2.82 1.93
CA ALA A 172 10.65 -4.22 1.49
C ALA A 172 9.38 -4.52 0.68
N VAL A 173 8.48 -3.55 0.50
CA VAL A 173 7.30 -3.71 -0.36
C VAL A 173 7.62 -3.31 -1.79
N ASN A 174 8.39 -2.24 -1.98
CA ASN A 174 8.71 -1.71 -3.31
C ASN A 174 10.10 -2.08 -3.81
N CYS A 175 11.01 -2.48 -2.93
CA CYS A 175 12.41 -2.74 -3.24
C CYS A 175 12.89 -4.04 -2.57
N SER A 176 13.64 -4.84 -3.32
CA SER A 176 14.26 -6.08 -2.83
C SER A 176 15.46 -5.85 -1.91
N THR A 177 16.00 -4.63 -1.87
CA THR A 177 17.17 -4.24 -1.07
C THR A 177 16.98 -2.82 -0.52
N ALA A 178 17.65 -2.53 0.59
CA ALA A 178 17.75 -1.17 1.08
C ALA A 178 18.55 -0.30 0.10
N PHE A 179 18.31 1.01 0.15
CA PHE A 179 19.05 2.00 -0.62
C PHE A 179 19.35 3.24 0.23
N ALA A 180 20.37 4.00 -0.16
CA ALA A 180 20.76 5.23 0.52
C ALA A 180 20.41 6.45 -0.33
N VAL A 181 19.74 7.44 0.28
CA VAL A 181 19.36 8.70 -0.34
C VAL A 181 20.32 9.78 0.17
N PRO A 182 21.27 10.25 -0.66
CA PRO A 182 22.23 11.26 -0.21
C PRO A 182 21.56 12.59 0.09
N LEU A 183 22.10 13.32 1.08
CA LEU A 183 21.62 14.64 1.45
C LEU A 183 21.72 15.60 0.27
N GLY A 184 20.61 16.29 -0.02
CA GLY A 184 20.51 17.24 -1.11
C GLY A 184 20.48 16.59 -2.51
N GLN A 185 20.27 15.28 -2.60
CA GLN A 185 20.19 14.58 -3.88
C GLN A 185 18.86 13.83 -4.06
N LEU A 186 18.37 13.84 -5.30
CA LEU A 186 17.27 12.98 -5.72
C LEU A 186 17.81 11.59 -5.99
N TYR A 187 17.31 10.60 -5.27
CA TYR A 187 17.60 9.20 -5.54
C TYR A 187 16.35 8.48 -6.04
N ALA A 188 16.44 7.83 -7.20
CA ALA A 188 15.39 6.96 -7.71
C ALA A 188 15.94 5.52 -7.70
N PRO A 189 15.37 4.61 -6.87
CA PRO A 189 15.83 3.24 -6.82
C PRO A 189 15.68 2.58 -8.20
N PRO A 190 16.67 1.80 -8.67
CA PRO A 190 16.52 0.99 -9.87
C PRO A 190 15.27 0.10 -9.76
N ASN A 191 14.52 -0.02 -10.85
CA ASN A 191 13.27 -0.79 -10.93
C ASN A 191 12.08 -0.24 -10.12
N CYS A 192 12.23 0.88 -9.41
CA CYS A 192 11.10 1.60 -8.82
C CYS A 192 10.61 2.66 -9.82
N LEU A 193 9.68 2.27 -10.70
CA LEU A 193 9.33 3.02 -11.91
C LEU A 193 8.61 4.36 -11.70
N SER A 194 8.32 4.77 -10.47
CA SER A 194 7.48 5.95 -10.22
C SER A 194 7.88 6.82 -9.02
N ILE A 195 8.95 6.48 -8.30
CA ILE A 195 9.25 7.10 -7.00
C ILE A 195 10.70 7.58 -6.96
N GLY A 196 10.87 8.88 -6.76
CA GLY A 196 12.11 9.48 -6.30
C GLY A 196 12.02 9.78 -4.81
N TYR A 197 13.14 9.65 -4.11
CA TYR A 197 13.30 10.05 -2.72
C TYR A 197 14.24 11.22 -2.63
N PHE A 198 13.90 12.15 -1.76
CA PHE A 198 14.69 13.35 -1.55
C PHE A 198 14.96 13.53 -0.06
N TYR A 199 16.24 13.67 0.31
CA TYR A 199 16.67 13.87 1.70
C TYR A 199 17.19 15.30 1.89
N VAL A 200 16.55 16.08 2.77
CA VAL A 200 16.85 17.51 2.97
C VAL A 200 17.29 17.82 4.39
N ALA A 201 18.12 18.85 4.50
CA ALA A 201 18.46 19.49 5.76
C ALA A 201 17.66 20.79 5.91
N CYS A 202 17.09 21.00 7.09
CA CYS A 202 16.52 22.27 7.52
C CYS A 202 17.07 22.59 8.92
N GLY A 203 18.26 23.19 8.97
CA GLY A 203 19.05 23.27 10.22
C GLY A 203 19.49 21.88 10.67
N ASP A 204 19.18 21.53 11.92
CA ASP A 204 19.48 20.20 12.50
C ASP A 204 18.46 19.13 12.12
N ALA A 205 17.33 19.53 11.53
CA ALA A 205 16.33 18.59 11.03
C ALA A 205 16.77 17.91 9.75
N ARG A 206 16.36 16.64 9.61
CA ARG A 206 16.58 15.83 8.43
C ARG A 206 15.27 15.21 7.96
N LEU A 207 14.80 15.63 6.80
CA LEU A 207 13.50 15.22 6.26
C LEU A 207 13.72 14.33 5.04
N LEU A 208 13.03 13.19 5.01
CA LEU A 208 12.92 12.36 3.82
C LEU A 208 11.53 12.59 3.23
N VAL A 209 11.45 12.89 1.94
CA VAL A 209 10.19 13.03 1.22
C VAL A 209 10.18 12.13 -0.02
N GLU A 210 8.99 11.64 -0.33
CA GLU A 210 8.72 11.00 -1.61
C GLU A 210 8.38 12.06 -2.66
N CYS A 211 8.84 11.88 -3.89
CA CYS A 211 8.61 12.85 -4.95
C CYS A 211 8.56 12.19 -6.33
N GLY A 212 7.87 12.85 -7.26
CA GLY A 212 7.69 12.31 -8.60
C GLY A 212 7.15 13.32 -9.60
N THR A 213 7.16 12.93 -10.87
CA THR A 213 6.34 13.63 -11.86
C THR A 213 4.87 13.37 -11.56
N LYS A 214 4.05 14.39 -11.80
CA LYS A 214 2.60 14.20 -11.86
C LYS A 214 2.28 13.16 -12.94
N SER A 215 1.80 12.00 -12.53
CA SER A 215 1.49 10.89 -13.42
C SER A 215 0.08 10.37 -13.17
N PRO A 216 -0.72 10.08 -14.21
CA PRO A 216 -2.03 9.43 -14.01
C PRO A 216 -1.91 8.01 -13.46
N SER A 217 -0.73 7.39 -13.58
CA SER A 217 -0.46 6.03 -13.11
C SER A 217 0.00 5.97 -11.66
N TYR A 218 0.36 7.11 -11.06
CA TYR A 218 0.93 7.19 -9.73
C TYR A 218 0.54 8.51 -9.07
N THR A 219 -0.09 8.42 -7.91
CA THR A 219 -0.47 9.58 -7.12
C THR A 219 0.20 9.43 -5.77
N LEU A 220 1.02 10.41 -5.39
CA LEU A 220 1.53 10.52 -4.02
C LEU A 220 0.36 10.50 -3.04
N ALA A 221 0.58 10.07 -1.80
CA ALA A 221 -0.50 10.00 -0.84
C ALA A 221 -1.10 11.39 -0.60
N ARG A 222 -0.25 12.41 -0.46
CA ARG A 222 -0.63 13.81 -0.22
C ARG A 222 0.27 14.77 -1.02
N PRO A 223 0.06 14.91 -2.33
CA PRO A 223 0.91 15.74 -3.17
C PRO A 223 0.78 17.23 -2.81
N TYR A 224 1.88 17.86 -2.41
CA TYR A 224 2.01 19.31 -2.42
C TYR A 224 2.32 19.77 -3.84
N SER A 225 1.41 20.55 -4.43
CA SER A 225 1.54 21.02 -5.81
C SER A 225 1.58 22.54 -5.89
N ARG A 226 2.76 23.08 -6.18
CA ARG A 226 2.91 24.42 -6.78
C ARG A 226 3.85 24.34 -7.99
N GLY A 227 3.55 23.49 -8.98
CA GLY A 227 4.32 23.41 -10.22
C GLY A 227 4.22 22.08 -10.99
N LYS A 228 5.28 21.74 -11.73
CA LYS A 228 5.45 20.50 -12.51
C LYS A 228 5.95 19.30 -11.67
N PHE A 229 6.16 19.50 -10.38
CA PHE A 229 6.76 18.55 -9.46
C PHE A 229 5.85 18.42 -8.24
N GLU A 230 5.63 17.20 -7.78
CA GLU A 230 4.83 16.89 -6.61
C GLU A 230 5.73 16.13 -5.60
N TYR A 231 5.53 16.41 -4.31
CA TYR A 231 6.16 15.68 -3.21
C TYR A 231 5.14 15.43 -2.09
N ASP A 232 5.38 14.40 -1.30
CA ASP A 232 4.49 13.96 -0.21
C ASP A 232 4.82 14.63 1.14
N ASP A 233 4.06 14.32 2.19
CA ASP A 233 4.48 14.70 3.54
C ASP A 233 5.87 14.10 3.86
N PRO A 234 6.69 14.80 4.65
CA PRO A 234 7.88 14.20 5.26
C PRO A 234 7.54 12.91 6.01
N TYR A 235 8.35 11.88 5.80
CA TYR A 235 8.21 10.62 6.52
C TYR A 235 8.36 10.84 8.02
N ALA A 236 7.27 10.80 8.79
CA ALA A 236 7.27 11.02 10.23
C ALA A 236 7.20 9.70 10.99
N GLU A 237 7.79 9.65 12.18
CA GLU A 237 7.73 8.48 13.05
C GLU A 237 6.29 8.15 13.45
N ILE A 238 5.94 6.87 13.36
CA ILE A 238 4.61 6.39 13.71
C ILE A 238 4.48 6.42 15.24
N LYS A 239 3.49 7.17 15.73
CA LYS A 239 3.26 7.33 17.16
C LYS A 239 2.83 5.98 17.73
N ASP A 240 3.30 5.65 18.93
CA ASP A 240 3.00 4.38 19.61
C ASP A 240 3.38 3.12 18.78
N GLY A 241 4.33 3.24 17.85
CA GLY A 241 4.85 2.14 17.04
C GLY A 241 3.78 1.40 16.24
N LEU A 242 3.86 0.07 16.18
CA LEU A 242 2.90 -0.76 15.45
C LEU A 242 1.46 -0.51 15.89
N VAL A 243 1.23 -0.34 17.19
CA VAL A 243 -0.11 -0.15 17.75
C VAL A 243 -0.75 1.13 17.20
N GLY A 244 -0.06 2.27 17.26
CA GLY A 244 -0.60 3.50 16.69
C GLY A 244 -0.71 3.44 15.17
N GLY A 245 0.21 2.76 14.49
CA GLY A 245 0.09 2.49 13.05
C GLY A 245 -1.17 1.71 12.67
N VAL A 246 -1.54 0.70 13.47
CA VAL A 246 -2.79 -0.04 13.29
C VAL A 246 -4.00 0.86 13.52
N GLN A 247 -4.03 1.60 14.64
CA GLN A 247 -5.18 2.41 15.04
C GLN A 247 -5.43 3.62 14.13
N ASN A 248 -4.35 4.22 13.61
CA ASN A 248 -4.39 5.54 12.97
C ASN A 248 -4.15 5.48 11.45
N LEU A 249 -3.56 4.39 10.94
CA LEU A 249 -3.29 4.20 9.51
C LEU A 249 -4.09 3.03 8.95
N ALA A 250 -3.81 1.79 9.40
CA ALA A 250 -4.38 0.60 8.78
C ALA A 250 -5.90 0.51 8.99
N PHE A 251 -6.39 0.53 10.23
CA PHE A 251 -7.82 0.37 10.53
C PHE A 251 -8.70 1.44 9.86
N PRO A 252 -8.41 2.75 9.99
CA PRO A 252 -9.20 3.79 9.33
C PRO A 252 -9.22 3.68 7.80
N SER A 253 -8.18 3.10 7.20
CA SER A 253 -8.09 2.88 5.76
C SER A 253 -9.00 1.77 5.22
N VAL A 254 -9.61 0.99 6.12
CA VAL A 254 -10.49 -0.16 5.80
C VAL A 254 -11.95 0.29 5.61
N ASP A 255 -12.32 1.52 5.99
CA ASP A 255 -13.68 2.06 6.20
C ASP A 255 -14.76 1.52 5.22
N TYR A 256 -15.30 0.35 5.58
CA TYR A 256 -16.37 -0.40 4.90
C TYR A 256 -17.72 -0.24 5.63
N HIS A 257 -17.69 -0.07 6.96
CA HIS A 257 -18.89 -0.17 7.79
C HIS A 257 -19.84 1.01 7.69
N SER A 258 -19.39 2.19 7.29
CA SER A 258 -20.22 3.38 7.44
C SER A 258 -21.34 3.51 6.39
N ARG A 259 -21.31 2.84 5.22
CA ARG A 259 -22.22 3.22 4.10
C ARG A 259 -22.74 2.12 3.15
N GLY A 260 -22.42 0.84 3.36
CA GLY A 260 -22.80 -0.21 2.41
C GLY A 260 -22.13 -0.01 1.05
N LYS A 261 -20.79 0.13 1.08
CA LYS A 261 -19.93 0.28 -0.10
C LYS A 261 -19.03 -0.94 -0.19
N LEU A 262 -18.85 -1.52 -1.36
CA LEU A 262 -17.87 -2.59 -1.57
C LEU A 262 -16.45 -2.05 -1.36
N PRO A 263 -15.51 -2.88 -0.85
CA PRO A 263 -14.12 -2.44 -0.72
C PRO A 263 -13.55 -2.14 -2.10
N GLY A 264 -12.58 -1.24 -2.14
CA GLY A 264 -11.79 -1.01 -3.34
C GLY A 264 -11.06 -2.27 -3.80
N ARG A 265 -10.34 -2.16 -4.92
CA ARG A 265 -9.49 -3.24 -5.40
C ARG A 265 -8.45 -3.62 -4.34
N ARG A 266 -8.35 -4.92 -4.07
CA ARG A 266 -7.33 -5.51 -3.18
C ARG A 266 -6.35 -6.35 -3.98
N THR A 267 -5.13 -6.48 -3.47
CA THR A 267 -4.01 -7.13 -4.15
C THR A 267 -3.12 -7.89 -3.18
N ALA A 268 -2.54 -8.99 -3.67
CA ALA A 268 -1.42 -9.69 -3.04
C ALA A 268 -0.31 -9.92 -4.08
N PHE A 269 0.91 -9.49 -3.78
CA PHE A 269 2.11 -9.79 -4.58
C PHE A 269 2.86 -10.92 -3.90
N VAL A 270 3.07 -12.01 -4.64
CA VAL A 270 3.72 -13.21 -4.12
C VAL A 270 5.18 -13.22 -4.54
N HIS A 271 6.05 -13.54 -3.59
CA HIS A 271 7.46 -13.74 -3.83
C HIS A 271 7.84 -15.21 -3.67
N GLN A 272 8.83 -15.67 -4.43
CA GLN A 272 9.49 -16.95 -4.21
C GLN A 272 11.00 -16.80 -4.27
N VAL A 273 11.68 -17.81 -3.72
CA VAL A 273 13.12 -17.99 -3.84
C VAL A 273 13.41 -19.13 -4.80
N TRP A 274 14.10 -18.84 -5.91
CA TRP A 274 14.48 -19.80 -6.92
C TRP A 274 15.98 -20.11 -6.88
N ASN A 275 16.35 -21.34 -7.23
CA ASN A 275 17.76 -21.77 -7.28
C ASN A 275 18.48 -21.39 -8.58
N HIS A 276 17.81 -20.67 -9.47
CA HIS A 276 18.34 -20.26 -10.77
C HIS A 276 17.86 -18.84 -11.08
N LYS A 277 18.65 -18.11 -11.87
CA LYS A 277 18.29 -16.76 -12.31
C LYS A 277 17.21 -16.85 -13.40
N PRO A 278 16.10 -16.10 -13.30
CA PRO A 278 15.16 -15.98 -14.41
C PRO A 278 15.73 -15.10 -15.52
N ASP A 279 15.35 -15.37 -16.78
CA ASP A 279 15.79 -14.59 -17.93
C ASP A 279 14.91 -13.36 -18.17
N ASN A 280 13.61 -13.44 -17.84
CA ASN A 280 12.64 -12.39 -18.20
C ASN A 280 12.07 -11.62 -17.01
N LEU A 281 12.34 -12.07 -15.79
CA LEU A 281 11.88 -11.45 -14.54
C LEU A 281 12.97 -10.61 -13.88
N CYS A 282 12.56 -9.56 -13.17
CA CYS A 282 13.41 -8.92 -12.18
C CYS A 282 13.69 -9.93 -11.05
N SER A 283 14.96 -10.04 -10.65
CA SER A 283 15.39 -10.95 -9.60
C SER A 283 16.46 -10.29 -8.74
N GLU A 284 16.46 -10.62 -7.45
CA GLU A 284 17.48 -10.18 -6.49
C GLU A 284 18.32 -11.39 -6.06
N LEU A 285 19.65 -11.26 -6.12
CA LEU A 285 20.55 -12.29 -5.62
C LEU A 285 20.62 -12.24 -4.09
N LEU A 286 20.26 -13.35 -3.45
CA LEU A 286 20.33 -13.55 -2.01
C LEU A 286 21.75 -14.02 -1.58
N PRO A 287 22.13 -13.85 -0.30
CA PRO A 287 23.45 -14.26 0.20
C PRO A 287 23.79 -15.74 -0.02
N ASP A 288 22.78 -16.61 -0.07
CA ASP A 288 22.91 -18.05 -0.30
C ASP A 288 22.92 -18.45 -1.79
N LYS A 289 23.10 -17.47 -2.69
CA LYS A 289 23.16 -17.62 -4.15
C LYS A 289 21.84 -18.04 -4.81
N ARG A 290 20.71 -17.96 -4.08
CA ARG A 290 19.37 -18.07 -4.66
C ARG A 290 18.83 -16.72 -5.10
N TYR A 291 17.71 -16.72 -5.81
CA TYR A 291 17.11 -15.52 -6.40
C TYR A 291 15.72 -15.28 -5.81
N ALA A 292 15.51 -14.15 -5.14
CA ALA A 292 14.17 -13.70 -4.77
C ALA A 292 13.51 -13.05 -5.98
N ILE A 293 12.27 -13.45 -6.28
CA ILE A 293 11.52 -13.01 -7.45
C ILE A 293 10.05 -12.78 -7.09
N GLU A 294 9.42 -11.81 -7.75
CA GLU A 294 7.97 -11.69 -7.77
C GLU A 294 7.38 -12.66 -8.79
N THR A 295 6.53 -13.57 -8.32
CA THR A 295 6.01 -14.68 -9.12
C THR A 295 4.60 -14.45 -9.61
N CYS A 296 3.73 -13.82 -8.83
CA CYS A 296 2.39 -13.49 -9.29
C CYS A 296 1.76 -12.36 -8.48
N LEU A 297 0.77 -11.72 -9.13
CA LEU A 297 -0.12 -10.74 -8.52
C LEU A 297 -1.54 -11.30 -8.50
N LEU A 298 -2.07 -11.56 -7.31
CA LEU A 298 -3.50 -11.79 -7.12
C LEU A 298 -4.22 -10.45 -6.95
N ARG A 299 -5.28 -10.23 -7.71
CA ARG A 299 -6.10 -9.02 -7.66
C ARG A 299 -7.56 -9.37 -7.51
N VAL A 300 -8.20 -8.76 -6.51
CA VAL A 300 -9.63 -8.85 -6.25
C VAL A 300 -10.27 -7.49 -6.57
N ASP A 301 -11.20 -7.48 -7.52
CA ASP A 301 -12.02 -6.31 -7.85
C ASP A 301 -13.45 -6.56 -7.34
N SER A 302 -13.73 -6.06 -6.15
CA SER A 302 -14.98 -6.27 -5.44
C SER A 302 -16.18 -5.72 -6.21
N VAL A 303 -16.02 -4.57 -6.88
CA VAL A 303 -17.12 -3.95 -7.64
C VAL A 303 -17.44 -4.77 -8.89
N LYS A 304 -16.40 -5.26 -9.59
CA LYS A 304 -16.56 -6.08 -10.80
C LYS A 304 -16.78 -7.56 -10.52
N ARG A 305 -16.82 -7.96 -9.25
CA ARG A 305 -16.88 -9.36 -8.78
C ARG A 305 -15.86 -10.25 -9.49
N LYS A 306 -14.60 -9.81 -9.50
CA LYS A 306 -13.56 -10.41 -10.35
C LYS A 306 -12.33 -10.75 -9.53
N ILE A 307 -11.80 -11.94 -9.73
CA ILE A 307 -10.49 -12.36 -9.23
C ILE A 307 -9.57 -12.57 -10.43
N VAL A 308 -8.34 -12.07 -10.35
CA VAL A 308 -7.34 -12.19 -11.42
C VAL A 308 -6.01 -12.57 -10.82
N VAL A 309 -5.37 -13.59 -11.38
CA VAL A 309 -3.97 -13.90 -11.15
C VAL A 309 -3.20 -13.39 -12.38
N GLU A 310 -2.35 -12.41 -12.17
CA GLU A 310 -1.51 -11.76 -13.18
C GLU A 310 -0.03 -12.07 -12.93
N PHE A 311 0.80 -11.74 -13.92
CA PHE A 311 2.26 -11.88 -13.85
C PHE A 311 2.79 -13.31 -13.68
N ILE A 312 2.00 -14.34 -14.05
CA ILE A 312 2.47 -15.73 -14.07
C ILE A 312 3.65 -15.85 -15.05
N PRO A 313 4.87 -16.24 -14.63
CA PRO A 313 6.03 -16.22 -15.50
C PRO A 313 5.90 -17.28 -16.59
N TYR A 314 5.73 -16.84 -17.83
CA TYR A 314 5.39 -17.75 -18.92
C TYR A 314 6.62 -18.53 -19.39
N ALA A 315 7.67 -17.81 -19.81
CA ALA A 315 8.90 -18.41 -20.31
C ALA A 315 9.74 -19.03 -19.17
N ASP A 316 9.90 -18.30 -18.07
CA ASP A 316 10.78 -18.71 -16.98
C ASP A 316 10.21 -19.84 -16.12
N TRP A 317 8.90 -20.10 -16.14
CA TRP A 317 8.27 -21.13 -15.29
C TRP A 317 7.25 -21.99 -16.03
N LEU A 318 6.22 -21.40 -16.65
CA LEU A 318 5.10 -22.18 -17.18
C LEU A 318 5.47 -23.08 -18.39
N LEU A 319 6.45 -22.66 -19.20
CA LEU A 319 6.93 -23.42 -20.36
C LEU A 319 7.85 -24.60 -20.01
N ARG A 320 8.22 -24.78 -18.74
CA ARG A 320 9.11 -25.87 -18.34
C ARG A 320 8.43 -27.24 -18.44
N PRO A 321 9.19 -28.33 -18.71
CA PRO A 321 8.63 -29.67 -18.85
C PRO A 321 7.78 -30.12 -17.66
N GLU A 322 8.19 -29.80 -16.43
CA GLU A 322 7.47 -30.14 -15.20
C GLU A 322 6.07 -29.48 -15.10
N ASN A 323 5.81 -28.43 -15.87
CA ASN A 323 4.54 -27.71 -15.91
C ASN A 323 3.71 -28.02 -17.17
N ALA A 324 4.12 -29.00 -17.99
CA ALA A 324 3.48 -29.28 -19.28
C ALA A 324 1.98 -29.66 -19.16
N ASP A 325 1.61 -30.46 -18.15
CA ASP A 325 0.20 -30.80 -17.88
C ASP A 325 -0.62 -29.54 -17.53
N LEU A 326 -0.12 -28.74 -16.60
CA LEU A 326 -0.76 -27.51 -16.15
C LEU A 326 -0.96 -26.53 -17.33
N LEU A 327 0.07 -26.36 -18.16
CA LEU A 327 -0.01 -25.56 -19.37
C LEU A 327 -1.02 -26.13 -20.38
N GLY A 328 -1.11 -27.46 -20.52
CA GLY A 328 -2.12 -28.13 -21.33
C GLY A 328 -3.54 -27.78 -20.87
N ARG A 329 -3.81 -27.89 -19.56
CA ARG A 329 -5.10 -27.52 -18.97
C ARG A 329 -5.43 -26.04 -19.13
N LEU A 330 -4.46 -25.15 -18.98
CA LEU A 330 -4.64 -23.71 -19.22
C LEU A 330 -4.95 -23.38 -20.68
N ARG A 331 -4.39 -24.11 -21.65
CA ARG A 331 -4.67 -23.93 -23.08
C ARG A 331 -6.08 -24.36 -23.50
N LEU A 332 -6.67 -25.30 -22.77
CA LEU A 332 -8.05 -25.74 -23.01
C LEU A 332 -9.09 -24.72 -22.54
N ARG A 333 -8.70 -23.75 -21.71
CA ARG A 333 -9.57 -22.68 -21.22
C ARG A 333 -9.77 -21.59 -22.28
N GLY A 334 -10.92 -20.93 -22.23
CA GLY A 334 -11.27 -19.85 -23.14
C GLY A 334 -10.35 -18.63 -22.98
N ARG A 335 -10.18 -17.85 -24.06
CA ARG A 335 -9.35 -16.61 -24.03
C ARG A 335 -9.85 -15.55 -23.06
N ASP A 336 -11.12 -15.61 -22.67
CA ASP A 336 -11.73 -14.68 -21.72
C ASP A 336 -11.38 -14.96 -20.25
N GLU A 337 -10.92 -16.20 -19.98
CA GLU A 337 -10.47 -16.71 -18.68
C GLU A 337 -8.96 -16.73 -18.61
N VAL A 338 -8.30 -17.34 -19.60
CA VAL A 338 -6.84 -17.50 -19.61
C VAL A 338 -6.24 -16.72 -20.76
N ARG A 339 -5.34 -15.80 -20.42
CA ARG A 339 -4.54 -15.07 -21.39
C ARG A 339 -3.12 -15.62 -21.37
N LEU A 340 -2.78 -16.40 -22.39
CA LEU A 340 -1.41 -16.79 -22.67
C LEU A 340 -0.74 -15.79 -23.62
N PRO A 341 0.55 -15.47 -23.44
CA PRO A 341 1.29 -14.62 -24.37
C PRO A 341 1.32 -15.19 -25.79
N LYS A 342 1.18 -14.30 -26.77
CA LYS A 342 1.56 -14.59 -28.16
C LYS A 342 3.00 -14.10 -28.33
N ASN A 343 3.88 -14.90 -28.94
CA ASN A 343 5.25 -14.52 -29.30
C ASN A 343 6.15 -14.15 -28.10
N TRP A 344 6.42 -15.09 -27.20
CA TRP A 344 7.39 -14.91 -26.09
C TRP A 344 7.09 -13.79 -25.09
N GLY A 345 5.85 -13.29 -25.03
CA GLY A 345 5.50 -12.34 -23.98
C GLY A 345 5.74 -12.93 -22.58
N LYS A 346 6.09 -12.06 -21.64
CA LYS A 346 6.68 -12.47 -20.35
C LYS A 346 5.71 -13.17 -19.40
N PHE A 347 4.43 -12.81 -19.47
CA PHE A 347 3.46 -13.11 -18.41
C PHE A 347 2.13 -13.65 -18.92
N ALA A 348 1.66 -14.74 -18.33
CA ALA A 348 0.30 -15.22 -18.46
C ALA A 348 -0.62 -14.59 -17.39
N SER A 349 -1.93 -14.68 -17.60
CA SER A 349 -2.93 -14.37 -16.56
C SER A 349 -4.15 -15.29 -16.61
N ILE A 350 -4.75 -15.49 -15.44
CA ILE A 350 -6.00 -16.23 -15.25
C ILE A 350 -7.01 -15.28 -14.62
N LYS A 351 -8.24 -15.30 -15.12
CA LYS A 351 -9.32 -14.40 -14.73
C LYS A 351 -10.57 -15.22 -14.45
N LEU A 352 -11.16 -14.94 -13.30
CA LEU A 352 -12.45 -15.45 -12.89
C LEU A 352 -13.41 -14.28 -12.66
N VAL A 353 -14.60 -14.35 -13.26
CA VAL A 353 -15.70 -13.42 -12.98
C VAL A 353 -16.75 -14.20 -12.19
N LEU A 354 -16.92 -13.81 -10.93
CA LEU A 354 -17.89 -14.40 -10.04
C LEU A 354 -19.26 -13.79 -10.36
N LYS A 355 -20.06 -14.56 -11.10
CA LYS A 355 -21.46 -14.22 -11.33
C LYS A 355 -22.14 -14.29 -9.96
N GLY A 356 -22.96 -13.29 -9.63
CA GLY A 356 -23.63 -13.21 -8.33
C GLY A 356 -24.57 -14.39 -8.12
N GLN A 357 -24.04 -15.47 -7.58
CA GLN A 357 -24.80 -16.57 -7.03
C GLN A 357 -25.05 -16.20 -5.57
N GLY A 358 -26.30 -16.31 -5.13
CA GLY A 358 -26.74 -15.90 -3.81
C GLY A 358 -26.11 -16.76 -2.71
N THR A 359 -26.94 -17.24 -1.80
CA THR A 359 -26.52 -18.06 -0.64
C THR A 359 -25.98 -19.45 -1.01
N ASP A 360 -26.05 -19.86 -2.28
CA ASP A 360 -25.94 -21.27 -2.70
C ASP A 360 -24.50 -21.71 -3.06
N GLY A 361 -23.49 -20.90 -2.72
CA GLY A 361 -22.08 -21.23 -2.97
C GLY A 361 -21.62 -20.95 -4.41
N PHE A 362 -20.54 -21.62 -4.84
CA PHE A 362 -19.98 -21.51 -6.20
C PHE A 362 -20.45 -22.69 -7.08
N ASP A 363 -20.84 -22.42 -8.33
CA ASP A 363 -21.07 -23.47 -9.32
C ASP A 363 -19.81 -24.30 -9.62
N GLU A 364 -20.02 -25.49 -10.21
CA GLU A 364 -18.95 -26.45 -10.46
C GLU A 364 -17.85 -25.87 -11.37
N GLU A 365 -18.22 -25.09 -12.38
CA GLU A 365 -17.27 -24.44 -13.29
C GLU A 365 -16.37 -23.45 -12.53
N THR A 366 -16.97 -22.61 -11.67
CA THR A 366 -16.26 -21.67 -10.80
C THR A 366 -15.31 -22.40 -9.85
N VAL A 367 -15.76 -23.48 -9.21
CA VAL A 367 -14.92 -24.31 -8.33
C VAL A 367 -13.73 -24.90 -9.10
N GLN A 368 -13.94 -25.38 -10.33
CA GLN A 368 -12.85 -25.90 -11.16
C GLN A 368 -11.82 -24.81 -11.52
N ILE A 369 -12.26 -23.59 -11.81
CA ILE A 369 -11.35 -22.47 -12.10
C ILE A 369 -10.61 -22.04 -10.84
N LEU A 370 -11.29 -21.95 -9.69
CA LEU A 370 -10.66 -21.65 -8.41
C LEU A 370 -9.57 -22.67 -8.05
N ARG A 371 -9.85 -23.97 -8.19
CA ARG A 371 -8.85 -25.04 -8.00
C ARG A 371 -7.64 -24.88 -8.91
N LEU A 372 -7.85 -24.51 -10.18
CA LEU A 372 -6.77 -24.25 -11.13
C LEU A 372 -5.95 -23.02 -10.72
N MET A 373 -6.61 -21.95 -10.25
CA MET A 373 -5.93 -20.75 -9.74
C MET A 373 -5.14 -21.05 -8.47
N ASP A 374 -5.69 -21.84 -7.54
CA ASP A 374 -4.98 -22.30 -6.33
C ASP A 374 -3.77 -23.15 -6.68
N GLU A 375 -3.87 -24.08 -7.63
CA GLU A 375 -2.72 -24.90 -8.05
C GLU A 375 -1.60 -24.01 -8.62
N VAL A 376 -1.95 -23.05 -9.48
CA VAL A 376 -0.98 -22.12 -10.08
C VAL A 376 -0.36 -21.24 -9.01
N CYS A 377 -1.17 -20.59 -8.17
CA CYS A 377 -0.69 -19.71 -7.11
C CYS A 377 0.12 -20.47 -6.05
N GLY A 378 -0.28 -21.69 -5.71
CA GLY A 378 0.42 -22.60 -4.79
C GLY A 378 1.84 -22.91 -5.28
N LYS A 379 1.97 -23.34 -6.54
CA LYS A 379 3.29 -23.57 -7.16
C LYS A 379 4.12 -22.28 -7.29
N LEU A 380 3.47 -21.12 -7.32
CA LEU A 380 4.10 -19.79 -7.35
C LEU A 380 4.29 -19.17 -5.95
N GLY A 381 4.04 -19.92 -4.86
CA GLY A 381 4.48 -19.55 -3.50
C GLY A 381 3.39 -18.97 -2.62
N MET A 382 2.16 -18.88 -3.12
CA MET A 382 1.00 -18.58 -2.29
C MET A 382 0.66 -19.82 -1.44
N PRO A 383 0.12 -19.68 -0.22
CA PRO A 383 -0.44 -20.81 0.51
C PRO A 383 -1.50 -21.56 -0.30
N GLU A 384 -1.54 -22.88 -0.18
CA GLU A 384 -2.51 -23.72 -0.89
C GLU A 384 -3.94 -23.38 -0.45
N GLY A 385 -4.85 -23.25 -1.43
CA GLY A 385 -6.27 -22.94 -1.17
C GLY A 385 -6.56 -21.46 -0.90
N GLU A 386 -5.55 -20.60 -0.88
CA GLU A 386 -5.71 -19.19 -0.53
C GLU A 386 -6.58 -18.42 -1.52
N VAL A 387 -6.54 -18.73 -2.82
CA VAL A 387 -7.41 -18.09 -3.81
C VAL A 387 -8.88 -18.48 -3.55
N SER A 388 -9.13 -19.76 -3.27
CA SER A 388 -10.48 -20.22 -2.90
C SER A 388 -10.97 -19.59 -1.59
N ARG A 389 -10.11 -19.48 -0.58
CA ARG A 389 -10.43 -18.83 0.71
C ARG A 389 -10.84 -17.37 0.50
N ILE A 390 -10.03 -16.63 -0.27
CA ILE A 390 -10.31 -15.25 -0.65
C ILE A 390 -11.63 -15.14 -1.40
N ALA A 391 -11.90 -16.05 -2.34
CA ALA A 391 -13.16 -16.08 -3.07
C ALA A 391 -14.36 -16.26 -2.14
N GLY A 392 -14.29 -17.20 -1.18
CA GLY A 392 -15.34 -17.45 -0.20
C GLY A 392 -15.64 -16.22 0.67
N VAL A 393 -14.59 -15.57 1.20
CA VAL A 393 -14.73 -14.33 1.97
C VAL A 393 -15.39 -13.22 1.14
N MET A 394 -15.01 -13.11 -0.14
CA MET A 394 -15.63 -12.11 -1.03
C MET A 394 -17.08 -12.44 -1.38
N GLN A 395 -17.46 -13.71 -1.44
CA GLN A 395 -18.85 -14.14 -1.60
C GLN A 395 -19.71 -13.63 -0.43
N GLU A 396 -19.24 -13.77 0.81
CA GLU A 396 -19.91 -13.22 1.99
C GLU A 396 -20.10 -11.71 1.88
N VAL A 397 -19.03 -10.97 1.52
CA VAL A 397 -19.08 -9.51 1.34
C VAL A 397 -20.11 -9.08 0.29
N TRP A 398 -20.21 -9.82 -0.82
CA TRP A 398 -21.21 -9.52 -1.85
C TRP A 398 -22.63 -9.84 -1.39
N ALA A 399 -22.83 -10.92 -0.65
CA ALA A 399 -24.13 -11.28 -0.08
C ALA A 399 -24.61 -10.20 0.91
N GLU A 400 -23.74 -9.77 1.84
CA GLU A 400 -24.04 -8.68 2.78
C GLU A 400 -24.41 -7.37 2.06
N TYR A 401 -23.65 -7.04 1.00
CA TYR A 401 -23.91 -5.85 0.19
C TYR A 401 -25.25 -5.93 -0.54
N ASP A 402 -25.57 -7.07 -1.16
CA ASP A 402 -26.82 -7.27 -1.90
C ASP A 402 -28.02 -7.23 -0.95
N GLU A 403 -27.92 -7.84 0.24
CA GLU A 403 -28.96 -7.79 1.27
C GLU A 403 -29.19 -6.34 1.76
N ALA A 404 -28.12 -5.60 2.05
CA ALA A 404 -28.22 -4.20 2.46
C ALA A 404 -28.85 -3.32 1.37
N LYS A 405 -28.53 -3.59 0.09
CA LYS A 405 -29.13 -2.89 -1.05
C LYS A 405 -30.62 -3.22 -1.20
N ALA A 406 -31.01 -4.48 -1.03
CA ALA A 406 -32.41 -4.92 -1.07
C ALA A 406 -33.24 -4.29 0.07
N LYS A 407 -32.70 -4.24 1.29
CA LYS A 407 -33.34 -3.55 2.44
C LYS A 407 -33.54 -2.06 2.18
N LYS A 408 -32.56 -1.36 1.58
CA LYS A 408 -32.71 0.06 1.21
C LYS A 408 -33.81 0.26 0.17
N ALA A 409 -33.89 -0.61 -0.84
CA ALA A 409 -34.92 -0.56 -1.87
C ALA A 409 -36.33 -0.77 -1.29
N SER A 410 -36.51 -1.72 -0.36
CA SER A 410 -37.81 -1.99 0.25
C SER A 410 -38.28 -0.87 1.20
N CYS A 411 -37.37 -0.23 1.94
CA CYS A 411 -37.68 0.96 2.74
C CYS A 411 -38.09 2.16 1.88
N GLN A 412 -37.45 2.37 0.73
CA GLN A 412 -37.82 3.45 -0.21
C GLN A 412 -39.22 3.23 -0.81
N GLN A 413 -39.62 1.98 -1.06
CA GLN A 413 -40.96 1.65 -1.57
C GLN A 413 -42.06 1.85 -0.53
N LYS A 414 -41.77 1.64 0.77
CA LYS A 414 -42.75 1.82 1.86
C LYS A 414 -42.89 3.27 2.36
N GLY A 415 -41.97 4.17 2.00
CA GLY A 415 -41.87 5.52 2.56
C GLY A 415 -42.31 6.68 1.64
N VAL A 416 -42.83 6.43 0.44
CA VAL A 416 -43.38 7.49 -0.42
C VAL A 416 -44.90 7.52 -0.24
N PRO A 417 -45.46 8.37 0.64
CA PRO A 417 -46.91 8.53 0.72
C PRO A 417 -47.41 8.96 -0.66
N THR A 418 -48.42 8.25 -1.14
CA THR A 418 -49.04 8.51 -2.43
C THR A 418 -49.52 9.96 -2.50
N ARG A 419 -49.61 10.53 -3.71
CA ARG A 419 -50.13 11.91 -3.90
C ARG A 419 -51.51 12.12 -3.25
N LYS A 420 -52.29 11.05 -3.08
CA LYS A 420 -53.57 11.04 -2.35
C LYS A 420 -53.41 11.12 -0.82
N GLU A 421 -52.47 10.39 -0.23
CA GLU A 421 -52.15 10.49 1.21
C GLU A 421 -51.54 11.85 1.57
N ARG A 422 -50.71 12.41 0.67
CA ARG A 422 -50.21 13.79 0.81
C ARG A 422 -51.31 14.85 0.69
N ALA A 423 -52.38 14.58 -0.04
CA ALA A 423 -53.53 15.48 -0.14
C ALA A 423 -54.44 15.42 1.10
N ALA A 424 -54.65 14.22 1.67
CA ALA A 424 -55.42 14.05 2.91
C ALA A 424 -54.68 14.62 4.15
N ALA A 425 -53.36 14.45 4.22
CA ALA A 425 -52.55 15.02 5.31
C ALA A 425 -52.48 16.56 5.28
N LYS A 426 -52.68 17.19 4.12
CA LYS A 426 -52.71 18.65 3.96
C LYS A 426 -53.99 19.33 4.44
N VAL A 427 -55.03 18.56 4.78
CA VAL A 427 -56.34 19.08 5.21
C VAL A 427 -56.44 19.20 6.75
N THR A 428 -55.50 18.64 7.51
CA THR A 428 -55.65 18.50 8.98
C THR A 428 -54.71 19.37 9.81
N THR A 429 -53.86 20.20 9.19
CA THR A 429 -52.99 21.15 9.91
C THR A 429 -53.33 22.59 9.54
N GLN A 430 -54.31 23.16 10.24
CA GLN A 430 -54.45 24.61 10.33
C GLN A 430 -53.22 25.19 11.05
N PRO A 431 -52.53 26.19 10.47
CA PRO A 431 -51.48 26.89 11.17
C PRO A 431 -52.11 27.81 12.23
N SER A 432 -51.70 27.65 13.48
CA SER A 432 -51.85 28.72 14.50
C SER A 432 -50.96 29.91 14.10
N PRO A 433 -51.43 31.16 14.27
CA PRO A 433 -50.66 32.33 13.92
C PRO A 433 -49.48 32.47 14.88
N ARG A 434 -48.25 32.49 14.34
CA ARG A 434 -47.06 32.90 15.08
C ARG A 434 -46.51 34.18 14.47
N GLU A 435 -46.20 35.08 15.40
CA GLU A 435 -45.75 36.45 15.23
C GLU A 435 -44.44 36.57 14.45
N ASP A 436 -44.37 37.63 13.65
CA ASP A 436 -43.23 38.05 12.87
C ASP A 436 -42.05 38.45 13.78
N GLY A 437 -41.05 37.58 13.86
CA GLY A 437 -39.73 37.89 14.40
C GLY A 437 -38.70 37.88 13.28
N ASN A 438 -38.37 39.06 12.76
CA ASN A 438 -37.24 39.27 11.85
C ASN A 438 -35.93 38.91 12.56
N VAL A 439 -35.27 37.83 12.12
CA VAL A 439 -33.88 37.54 12.46
C VAL A 439 -33.13 37.28 11.16
N GLU A 440 -32.29 38.25 10.79
CA GLU A 440 -31.31 38.11 9.72
C GLU A 440 -30.30 37.02 10.10
N LEU A 441 -30.23 35.97 9.28
CA LEU A 441 -29.17 34.96 9.36
C LEU A 441 -28.07 35.31 8.33
N PRO A 442 -26.78 35.28 8.72
CA PRO A 442 -25.69 35.65 7.85
C PRO A 442 -25.49 34.61 6.73
N GLN A 443 -25.29 35.13 5.52
CA GLN A 443 -24.91 34.36 4.34
C GLN A 443 -23.54 33.73 4.56
N ASN A 444 -23.52 32.42 4.80
CA ASN A 444 -22.29 31.65 4.86
C ASN A 444 -21.84 31.30 3.43
N THR A 445 -20.96 32.13 2.87
CA THR A 445 -20.28 31.89 1.59
C THR A 445 -19.05 31.01 1.81
N ASP A 446 -19.23 29.68 1.79
CA ASP A 446 -18.10 28.79 1.54
C ASP A 446 -18.49 27.72 0.52
N LYS A 447 -18.38 28.11 -0.76
CA LYS A 447 -18.47 27.21 -1.91
C LYS A 447 -17.07 26.75 -2.29
N ARG A 448 -16.49 25.83 -1.52
CA ARG A 448 -15.43 24.96 -2.05
C ARG A 448 -16.07 23.72 -2.65
N GLN A 449 -16.40 23.81 -3.93
CA GLN A 449 -16.65 22.65 -4.76
C GLN A 449 -15.32 21.91 -4.96
N VAL A 450 -15.19 20.73 -4.35
CA VAL A 450 -14.19 19.74 -4.72
C VAL A 450 -14.85 18.83 -5.77
N PRO A 451 -14.37 18.80 -7.01
CA PRO A 451 -14.89 17.88 -8.01
C PRO A 451 -14.31 16.48 -7.78
N TYR A 452 -15.19 15.50 -7.65
CA TYR A 452 -14.91 14.09 -7.94
C TYR A 452 -15.62 13.69 -9.21
#